data_AF-A0A6C2UI91-F1
#
_entry.id   AF-A0A6C2UI91-F1
#
_cell.length_a   1.000
_cell.length_b   1.000
_cell.length_c   1.000
_cell.angle_alpha   90.00
_cell.angle_beta   90.00
_cell.angle_gamma   90.00
#
_symmetry.space_group_name_H-M   'P 1'
#
loop_
_entity.id
_entity.type
_entity.pdbx_description
1 polymer ?
#
loop_
_entity_poly.entity_id
_entity_poly.type
_entity_poly.pdbx_seq_one_letter_code
_entity_poly.pdbx_strand_id
1 'polypeptide(L)'
;MKKTAARIVTDILMFILMCFLAGTGLLIHYRLVPGNRGGHGLEMLGLTRHEWGAYHLWAAYLLLFCVLVHLVLNYAFIRNVIAAGKPWIMAVLGLMGLLITLLFLLMPVERTDDDTKGRGRRFQERHPGSVERIDARKPAP
;
A
#
# COMPACT_ATOMS: atom_id res chain seq x y z
N MET A 1 7.98 -6.18 -37.79
CA MET A 1 6.75 -5.46 -37.36
C MET A 1 6.18 -5.97 -36.02
N LYS A 2 6.09 -7.29 -35.76
CA LYS A 2 5.48 -7.84 -34.52
C LYS A 2 6.17 -7.44 -33.20
N LYS A 3 7.50 -7.35 -33.19
CA LYS A 3 8.28 -7.00 -31.97
C LYS A 3 8.03 -5.57 -31.49
N THR A 4 7.87 -4.62 -32.42
CA THR A 4 7.57 -3.22 -32.10
C THR A 4 6.16 -3.10 -31.54
N ALA A 5 5.18 -3.78 -32.15
CA ALA A 5 3.82 -3.82 -31.64
C ALA A 5 3.75 -4.42 -30.22
N ALA A 6 4.48 -5.52 -29.95
CA ALA A 6 4.53 -6.12 -28.62
C ALA A 6 5.09 -5.15 -27.56
N ARG A 7 6.15 -4.39 -27.87
CA ARG A 7 6.70 -3.36 -26.97
C ARG A 7 5.66 -2.28 -26.65
N ILE A 8 5.03 -1.72 -27.70
CA ILE A 8 4.01 -0.69 -27.55
C ILE A 8 2.83 -1.19 -26.70
N VAL A 9 2.38 -2.42 -26.92
CA VAL A 9 1.28 -3.03 -26.15
C VAL A 9 1.68 -3.19 -24.69
N THR A 10 2.89 -3.68 -24.40
CA THR A 10 3.36 -3.81 -23.02
C THR A 10 3.44 -2.44 -22.33
N ASP A 11 3.92 -1.40 -23.02
CA ASP A 11 4.03 -0.05 -22.47
C ASP A 11 2.66 0.56 -22.15
N ILE A 12 1.69 0.44 -23.07
CA ILE A 12 0.31 0.89 -22.87
C ILE A 12 -0.35 0.11 -21.72
N LEU A 13 -0.17 -1.21 -21.67
CA LEU A 13 -0.72 -2.04 -20.61
C LEU A 13 -0.16 -1.64 -19.24
N MET A 14 1.16 -1.41 -19.15
CA MET A 14 1.80 -0.93 -17.92
C MET A 14 1.29 0.44 -17.51
N PHE A 15 1.06 1.36 -18.46
CA PHE A 15 0.49 2.67 -18.17
C PHE A 15 -0.92 2.55 -17.58
N ILE A 16 -1.79 1.74 -18.19
CA ILE A 16 -3.17 1.52 -17.68
C ILE A 16 -3.13 0.91 -16.28
N LEU A 17 -2.30 -0.11 -16.05
CA LEU A 17 -2.13 -0.74 -14.74
C LEU A 17 -1.59 0.23 -13.69
N MET A 18 -0.66 1.10 -14.07
CA MET A 18 -0.14 2.15 -13.19
C MET A 18 -1.23 3.15 -12.82
N CYS A 19 -2.05 3.60 -13.78
CA CYS A 19 -3.19 4.47 -13.49
C CYS A 19 -4.20 3.80 -12.56
N PHE A 20 -4.47 2.50 -12.76
CA PHE A 20 -5.35 1.73 -11.88
C PHE A 20 -4.79 1.62 -10.46
N LEU A 21 -3.50 1.31 -10.31
CA LEU A 21 -2.83 1.22 -9.00
C LEU A 21 -2.77 2.57 -8.30
N ALA A 22 -2.43 3.65 -9.01
CA ALA A 22 -2.46 4.99 -8.46
C ALA A 22 -3.88 5.36 -8.02
N GLY A 23 -4.88 5.14 -8.87
CA GLY A 23 -6.29 5.42 -8.58
C GLY A 23 -6.81 4.65 -7.36
N THR A 24 -6.56 3.34 -7.30
CA THR A 24 -6.98 2.49 -6.18
C THR A 24 -6.19 2.77 -4.90
N GLY A 25 -4.90 3.11 -4.99
CA GLY A 25 -4.09 3.52 -3.85
C GLY A 25 -4.58 4.84 -3.24
N LEU A 26 -4.85 5.85 -4.08
CA LEU A 26 -5.47 7.10 -3.64
C LEU A 26 -6.87 6.86 -3.08
N LEU A 27 -7.64 5.96 -3.68
CA LEU A 27 -8.98 5.60 -3.20
C LEU A 27 -8.94 5.01 -1.80
N ILE A 28 -8.06 4.02 -1.56
CA ILE A 28 -7.91 3.35 -0.26
C ILE A 28 -7.41 4.31 0.81
N HIS A 29 -6.50 5.22 0.45
CA HIS A 29 -5.89 6.15 1.39
C HIS A 29 -6.80 7.34 1.75
N TYR A 30 -7.46 7.96 0.77
CA TYR A 30 -8.19 9.22 0.96
C TYR A 30 -9.71 9.05 1.07
N ARG A 31 -10.30 8.05 0.41
CA ARG A 31 -11.77 7.86 0.40
C ARG A 31 -12.22 6.79 1.39
N LEU A 32 -11.37 5.80 1.68
CA LEU A 32 -11.65 4.69 2.58
C LEU A 32 -10.87 4.84 3.91
N VAL A 33 -10.89 6.05 4.49
CA VAL A 33 -10.20 6.35 5.76
C VAL A 33 -10.77 5.46 6.88
N PRO A 34 -9.91 4.79 7.68
CA PRO A 34 -10.36 3.96 8.80
C PRO A 34 -11.14 4.82 9.80
N GLY A 35 -12.40 4.46 10.01
CA GLY A 35 -13.33 5.23 10.83
C GLY A 35 -12.97 5.18 12.31
N ASN A 36 -12.49 6.31 12.85
CA ASN A 36 -12.34 6.50 14.30
C ASN A 36 -13.64 6.95 15.00
N ARG A 37 -14.79 7.04 14.31
CA ARG A 37 -16.06 7.51 14.89
C ARG A 37 -17.31 6.87 14.25
N GLY A 38 -17.52 5.58 14.48
CA GLY A 38 -18.81 4.93 14.18
C GLY A 38 -18.84 4.27 12.82
N GLY A 39 -17.96 3.28 12.64
CA GLY A 39 -17.87 2.50 11.42
C GLY A 39 -19.20 2.01 10.89
N HIS A 40 -19.40 2.23 9.60
CA HIS A 40 -19.98 1.27 8.66
C HIS A 40 -19.31 1.52 7.30
N GLY A 41 -19.12 0.45 6.54
CA GLY A 41 -18.32 0.39 5.33
C GLY A 41 -18.65 1.48 4.33
N LEU A 42 -17.72 2.43 4.16
CA LEU A 42 -17.64 3.15 2.90
C LEU A 42 -17.30 2.10 1.85
N GLU A 43 -18.30 1.74 1.06
CA GLU A 43 -18.16 0.86 -0.08
C GLU A 43 -18.14 1.74 -1.31
N MET A 44 -17.13 1.56 -2.15
CA MET A 44 -17.15 2.12 -3.49
C MET A 44 -17.50 1.00 -4.46
N LEU A 45 -18.55 1.20 -5.25
CA LEU A 45 -19.12 0.16 -6.14
C LEU A 45 -19.55 -1.12 -5.40
N GLY A 46 -19.99 -1.01 -4.13
CA GLY A 46 -20.38 -2.16 -3.30
C GLY A 46 -19.19 -3.01 -2.81
N LEU A 47 -17.96 -2.52 -2.98
CA LEU A 47 -16.74 -3.20 -2.54
C LEU A 47 -16.13 -2.46 -1.35
N THR A 48 -15.78 -3.23 -0.32
CA THR A 48 -15.13 -2.72 0.88
C THR A 48 -13.67 -2.34 0.62
N ARG A 49 -13.05 -1.62 1.57
CA ARG A 49 -11.61 -1.34 1.56
C ARG A 49 -10.75 -2.60 1.39
N HIS A 50 -11.18 -3.72 1.96
CA HIS A 50 -10.43 -4.97 1.91
C HIS A 50 -10.43 -5.56 0.50
N GLU A 51 -11.60 -5.57 -0.15
CA GLU A 51 -11.77 -6.03 -1.53
C GLU A 51 -10.97 -5.16 -2.51
N TRP A 52 -11.08 -3.84 -2.41
CA TRP A 52 -10.25 -2.93 -3.22
C TRP A 52 -8.76 -3.12 -2.97
N GLY A 53 -8.36 -3.43 -1.73
CA GLY A 53 -7.00 -3.82 -1.39
C GLY A 53 -6.56 -5.10 -2.10
N ALA A 54 -7.42 -6.12 -2.17
CA ALA A 54 -7.14 -7.36 -2.89
C ALA A 54 -6.96 -7.10 -4.40
N TYR A 55 -7.86 -6.34 -5.03
CA TYR A 55 -7.71 -5.96 -6.45
C TYR A 55 -6.46 -5.12 -6.71
N HIS A 56 -6.13 -4.19 -5.81
CA HIS A 56 -4.90 -3.41 -5.89
C HIS A 56 -3.67 -4.32 -5.85
N LEU A 57 -3.64 -5.31 -4.94
CA LEU A 57 -2.52 -6.27 -4.85
C LEU A 57 -2.40 -7.14 -6.11
N TRP A 58 -3.51 -7.66 -6.64
CA TRP A 58 -3.48 -8.44 -7.88
C TRP A 58 -3.03 -7.61 -9.09
N ALA A 59 -3.47 -6.36 -9.18
CA ALA A 59 -3.00 -5.44 -10.21
C ALA A 59 -1.49 -5.13 -10.05
N ALA A 60 -0.97 -5.07 -8.82
CA ALA A 60 0.45 -4.90 -8.56
C ALA A 60 1.26 -6.10 -9.05
N TYR A 61 0.78 -7.34 -8.82
CA TYR A 61 1.42 -8.54 -9.38
C TYR A 61 1.40 -8.57 -10.91
N LEU A 62 0.28 -8.17 -11.51
CA LEU A 62 0.18 -8.09 -12.97
C LEU A 62 1.11 -7.01 -13.54
N LEU A 63 1.19 -5.85 -12.90
CA LEU A 63 2.13 -4.79 -13.29
C LEU A 63 3.57 -5.29 -13.17
N LEU A 64 3.93 -5.96 -12.06
CA LEU A 64 5.26 -6.52 -11.86
C LEU A 64 5.62 -7.52 -12.98
N PHE A 65 4.70 -8.42 -13.33
CA PHE A 65 4.89 -9.33 -14.46
C PHE A 65 5.09 -8.57 -15.78
N CYS A 66 4.29 -7.53 -16.04
CA CYS A 66 4.43 -6.70 -17.24
C CYS A 66 5.77 -5.95 -17.27
N VAL A 67 6.28 -5.47 -16.13
CA VAL A 67 7.63 -4.87 -16.01
C VAL A 67 8.70 -5.86 -16.45
N LEU A 68 8.63 -7.13 -15.99
CA LEU A 68 9.58 -8.16 -16.38
C LEU A 68 9.55 -8.41 -17.90
N VAL A 69 8.35 -8.53 -18.46
CA VAL A 69 8.16 -8.69 -19.92
C VAL A 69 8.70 -7.48 -20.68
N HIS A 70 8.40 -6.26 -20.23
CA HIS A 70 8.92 -5.01 -20.80
C HIS A 70 10.45 -5.00 -20.80
N LEU A 71 11.08 -5.42 -19.71
CA LEU A 71 12.54 -5.45 -19.57
C LEU A 71 13.18 -6.45 -20.55
N VAL A 72 12.58 -7.63 -20.72
CA VAL A 72 13.02 -8.64 -21.70
C VAL A 72 12.83 -8.13 -23.13
N LEU A 73 11.69 -7.53 -23.46
CA LEU A 73 11.41 -6.99 -24.79
C LEU A 73 12.32 -5.81 -25.17
N ASN A 74 12.72 -5.02 -24.18
CA ASN A 74 13.63 -3.88 -24.31
C ASN A 74 15.08 -4.22 -23.94
N TYR A 75 15.44 -5.50 -23.80
CA TYR A 75 16.80 -5.94 -23.47
C TYR A 75 17.87 -5.41 -24.43
N ALA A 76 17.52 -5.21 -25.72
CA ALA A 76 18.43 -4.59 -26.69
C ALA A 76 18.80 -3.14 -26.33
N PHE A 77 17.85 -2.36 -25.81
CA PHE A 77 18.12 -1.03 -25.29
C PHE A 77 19.05 -1.10 -24.09
N ILE A 78 18.80 -2.05 -23.17
CA ILE A 78 19.64 -2.22 -21.98
C ILE A 78 21.08 -2.54 -22.37
N ARG A 79 21.28 -3.49 -23.30
CA ARG A 79 22.60 -3.82 -23.84
C ARG A 79 23.28 -2.62 -24.48
N ASN A 80 22.53 -1.79 -25.22
CA ASN A 80 23.07 -0.59 -25.86
C ASN A 80 23.45 0.49 -24.83
N VAL A 81 22.69 0.66 -23.74
CA VAL A 81 23.03 1.59 -22.65
C VAL A 81 24.30 1.15 -21.92
N ILE A 82 24.44 -0.16 -21.67
CA ILE A 82 25.65 -0.74 -21.07
C ILE A 82 26.84 -0.55 -22.01
N ALA A 83 26.68 -0.86 -23.30
CA ALA A 83 27.71 -0.70 -24.32
C ALA A 83 28.11 0.77 -24.54
N ALA A 84 27.19 1.72 -24.31
CA ALA A 84 27.46 3.17 -24.38
C ALA A 84 28.29 3.69 -23.19
N GLY A 85 28.77 2.83 -22.28
CA GLY A 85 29.66 3.21 -21.19
C GLY A 85 28.99 4.02 -20.08
N LYS A 86 27.66 3.98 -19.98
CA LYS A 86 26.89 4.66 -18.92
C LYS A 86 26.16 3.67 -17.98
N PRO A 87 26.81 2.59 -17.49
CA PRO A 87 26.16 1.63 -16.59
C PRO A 87 25.74 2.28 -15.27
N TRP A 88 26.37 3.39 -14.89
CA TRP A 88 26.05 4.15 -13.69
C TRP A 88 24.60 4.68 -13.69
N ILE A 89 24.02 4.98 -14.86
CA ILE A 89 22.61 5.43 -14.95
C ILE A 89 21.68 4.29 -14.53
N MET A 90 21.98 3.07 -14.97
CA MET A 90 21.21 1.88 -14.57
C MET A 90 21.43 1.53 -13.10
N ALA A 91 22.67 1.66 -12.62
CA ALA A 91 22.99 1.46 -11.20
C ALA A 91 22.26 2.48 -10.33
N VAL A 92 22.20 3.76 -10.72
CA VAL A 92 21.47 4.81 -9.99
C VAL A 92 19.97 4.57 -10.02
N LEU A 93 19.37 4.24 -11.17
CA LEU A 93 17.94 3.95 -11.25
C LEU A 93 17.56 2.69 -10.44
N GLY A 94 18.37 1.63 -10.51
CA GLY A 94 18.18 0.42 -9.74
C GLY A 94 18.36 0.64 -8.24
N LEU A 95 19.41 1.37 -7.84
CA LEU A 95 19.67 1.73 -6.44
C LEU A 95 18.57 2.64 -5.89
N MET A 96 18.09 3.61 -6.67
CA MET A 96 17.00 4.50 -6.29
C MET A 96 15.71 3.70 -6.06
N GLY A 97 15.36 2.78 -6.97
CA GLY A 97 14.21 1.88 -6.80
C GLY A 97 14.33 0.97 -5.58
N LEU A 98 15.52 0.41 -5.35
CA LEU A 98 15.81 -0.40 -4.17
C LEU A 98 15.71 0.44 -2.88
N LEU A 99 16.27 1.64 -2.86
CA LEU A 99 16.25 2.53 -1.70
C LEU A 99 14.82 2.95 -1.35
N ILE A 100 14.00 3.29 -2.34
CA ILE A 100 12.57 3.58 -2.13
C ILE A 100 11.88 2.36 -1.53
N THR A 101 12.11 1.16 -2.08
CA THR A 101 11.50 -0.08 -1.55
C THR A 101 11.95 -0.37 -0.12
N LEU A 102 13.24 -0.22 0.17
CA LEU A 102 13.79 -0.42 1.52
C LEU A 102 13.28 0.62 2.51
N LEU A 103 13.14 1.89 2.10
CA LEU A 103 12.57 2.95 2.92
C LEU A 103 11.14 2.60 3.34
N PHE A 104 10.29 2.19 2.40
CA PHE A 104 8.91 1.80 2.71
C PHE A 104 8.83 0.50 3.54
N LEU A 105 9.76 -0.44 3.36
CA LEU A 105 9.82 -1.69 4.13
C LEU A 105 10.31 -1.47 5.58
N LEU A 106 11.25 -0.55 5.75
CA LEU A 106 11.87 -0.24 7.05
C LEU A 106 11.12 0.85 7.81
N MET A 107 10.17 1.56 7.18
CA MET A 107 9.34 2.55 7.86
C MET A 107 8.59 1.85 9.00
N PRO A 108 8.86 2.19 10.27
CA PRO A 108 8.16 1.60 11.39
C PRO A 108 6.69 2.00 11.31
N VAL A 109 5.82 1.01 11.10
CA VAL A 109 4.36 1.21 11.14
C VAL A 109 3.94 1.27 12.60
N GLU A 110 3.87 2.48 13.15
CA GLU A 110 3.38 2.71 14.51
C GLU A 110 1.86 2.46 14.55
N ARG A 111 1.41 1.66 15.51
CA ARG A 111 -0.01 1.59 15.87
C ARG A 111 -0.30 2.79 16.76
N THR A 112 -1.21 3.65 16.32
CA THR A 112 -1.76 4.70 17.18
C THR A 112 -2.63 4.03 18.25
N ASP A 113 -2.12 3.93 19.49
CA ASP A 113 -2.83 3.39 20.67
C ASP A 113 -3.96 4.32 21.18
N ASP A 114 -4.65 5.01 20.27
CA ASP A 114 -5.74 5.91 20.62
C ASP A 114 -7.02 5.15 21.02
N ASP A 115 -7.14 3.88 20.63
CA ASP A 115 -8.34 3.06 20.86
C ASP A 115 -8.44 2.57 22.32
N THR A 116 -7.31 2.37 23.02
CA THR A 116 -7.32 1.92 24.43
C THR A 116 -7.78 3.03 25.38
N LYS A 117 -7.37 4.29 25.13
CA LYS A 117 -7.77 5.44 25.95
C LYS A 117 -9.24 5.80 25.76
N GLY A 118 -9.78 5.65 24.53
CA GLY A 118 -11.20 5.87 24.23
C GLY A 118 -12.12 4.83 24.87
N ARG A 119 -11.73 3.55 24.84
CA ARG A 119 -12.52 2.44 25.39
C ARG A 119 -12.63 2.49 26.91
N GLY A 120 -11.53 2.83 27.60
CA GLY A 120 -11.49 2.97 29.06
C GLY A 120 -12.41 4.09 29.57
N ARG A 121 -12.34 5.28 28.95
CA ARG A 121 -13.22 6.41 29.32
C ARG A 121 -14.70 6.10 29.07
N ARG A 122 -15.03 5.46 27.94
CA ARG A 122 -16.42 5.13 27.59
C ARG A 122 -17.02 4.04 28.48
N PHE A 123 -16.20 3.11 28.98
CA PHE A 123 -16.63 2.13 29.98
C PHE A 123 -16.90 2.79 31.34
N GLN A 124 -16.05 3.73 31.75
CA GLN A 124 -16.19 4.46 33.00
C GLN A 124 -17.40 5.41 33.02
N GLU A 125 -17.70 6.09 31.90
CA GLU A 125 -18.93 6.89 31.77
C GLU A 125 -20.20 6.03 31.77
N ARG A 126 -20.16 4.84 31.17
CA ARG A 126 -21.32 3.93 31.10
C ARG A 126 -21.57 3.20 32.43
N HIS A 127 -20.54 3.01 33.24
CA HIS A 127 -20.62 2.33 34.54
C HIS A 127 -19.85 3.12 35.62
N PRO A 128 -20.39 4.27 36.08
CA PRO A 128 -19.69 5.12 37.04
C PRO A 128 -19.38 4.41 38.37
N GLY A 129 -20.21 3.42 38.77
CA GLY A 129 -20.06 2.67 40.03
C GLY A 129 -19.33 1.33 39.93
N SER A 130 -18.68 0.99 38.81
CA SER A 130 -17.89 -0.25 38.71
C SER A 130 -16.43 -0.09 39.12
N VAL A 131 -15.83 1.09 38.94
CA VAL A 131 -14.44 1.36 39.33
C VAL A 131 -14.32 1.48 40.85
N GLU A 132 -15.25 2.19 41.48
CA GLU A 132 -15.31 2.37 42.94
C GLU A 132 -15.50 1.03 43.69
N ARG A 133 -16.23 0.08 43.09
CA ARG A 133 -16.45 -1.26 43.66
C ARG A 133 -15.22 -2.17 43.57
N ILE A 134 -14.33 -1.91 42.60
CA ILE A 134 -13.08 -2.67 42.43
C ILE A 134 -12.04 -2.17 43.44
N ASP A 135 -11.94 -0.86 43.64
CA ASP A 135 -11.04 -0.28 44.65
C ASP A 135 -11.47 -0.65 46.08
N ALA A 136 -12.77 -0.67 46.36
CA ALA A 136 -13.30 -1.11 47.67
C ALA A 136 -13.06 -2.60 47.98
N ARG A 137 -12.69 -3.41 46.98
CA ARG A 137 -12.44 -4.86 47.14
C ARG A 137 -10.95 -5.20 47.22
N LYS A 138 -10.07 -4.20 47.14
CA LYS A 138 -8.62 -4.40 47.24
C LYS A 138 -8.26 -4.52 48.73
N PRO A 139 -7.76 -5.67 49.20
CA PRO A 139 -7.31 -5.78 50.58
C PRO A 139 -6.13 -4.83 50.80
N ALA A 140 -6.18 -4.05 51.87
CA ALA A 140 -5.05 -3.25 52.34
C ALA A 140 -3.84 -4.17 52.62
N PRO A 141 -2.60 -3.68 52.41
CA PRO A 141 -1.38 -4.48 52.61
C PRO A 141 -1.23 -5.00 54.05
#